data_AF-A0A359EV68-F1
#
_entry.id   AF-A0A359EV68-F1
#
_cell.length_a   1.000
_cell.length_b   1.000
_cell.length_c   1.000
_cell.angle_alpha   90.00
_cell.angle_beta   90.00
_cell.angle_gamma   90.00
#
_symmetry.space_group_name_H-M   'P 1'
#
loop_
_entity.id
_entity.type
_entity.pdbx_description
1 polymer ?
#
loop_
_entity_poly.entity_id
_entity_poly.type
_entity_poly.pdbx_seq_one_letter_code
_entity_poly.pdbx_strand_id
1 'polypeptide(L)'
;MKKITLLCTAMILALGVSVCSAQHNSMAAEPAGIRCKDGVCEFVPATAGVERTSFAVINPYNNAVPDIEGQWERDVRQLGPHDIFIAGQSDPQTGVVFTANHPIKNFKVLSLHFKDFSNGKPVFLVKELYTKEVFHPDRQLLVKFSFFGSIPNNGISYTDPTGKTRYYAVDMSGMDGSLLFTEF
;
A
#
# COMPACT_ATOMS: atom_id res chain seq x y z
N MET A 1 -32.29 43.36 -12.70
CA MET A 1 -33.03 43.45 -13.97
C MET A 1 -32.52 44.63 -14.79
N LYS A 2 -31.72 44.40 -15.83
CA LYS A 2 -31.43 45.37 -16.89
C LYS A 2 -31.20 44.57 -18.17
N LYS A 3 -32.17 44.66 -19.08
CA LYS A 3 -32.15 44.08 -20.44
C LYS A 3 -31.42 45.06 -21.36
N ILE A 4 -30.48 44.58 -22.17
CA ILE A 4 -30.08 45.25 -23.41
C ILE A 4 -29.93 44.16 -24.47
N THR A 5 -30.79 44.25 -25.48
CA THR A 5 -30.87 43.43 -26.70
C THR A 5 -30.54 44.35 -27.87
N LEU A 6 -29.65 43.93 -28.79
CA LEU A 6 -29.53 44.40 -30.19
C LEU A 6 -28.59 43.40 -30.90
N LEU A 7 -29.04 42.42 -31.71
CA LEU A 7 -29.56 42.38 -33.09
C LEU A 7 -28.57 42.71 -34.24
N CYS A 8 -28.49 41.73 -35.16
CA CYS A 8 -27.97 41.71 -36.55
C CYS A 8 -26.46 41.86 -36.76
N THR A 9 -25.77 41.01 -37.53
CA THR A 9 -26.05 40.79 -38.97
C THR A 9 -25.46 39.45 -39.43
N ALA A 10 -26.27 38.66 -40.16
CA ALA A 10 -25.81 37.51 -40.92
C ALA A 10 -25.38 37.96 -42.33
N MET A 11 -24.22 37.51 -42.80
CA MET A 11 -23.84 37.55 -44.20
C MET A 11 -23.24 36.19 -44.57
N ILE A 12 -23.91 35.50 -45.49
CA ILE A 12 -23.54 34.21 -46.08
C ILE A 12 -23.00 34.48 -47.49
N LEU A 13 -22.14 33.57 -47.95
CA LEU A 13 -21.60 33.30 -49.31
C LEU A 13 -20.10 33.64 -49.46
N ALA A 14 -19.23 32.77 -49.98
CA ALA A 14 -19.32 31.36 -50.33
C ALA A 14 -17.90 30.82 -50.67
N LEU A 15 -17.80 29.49 -50.73
CA LEU A 15 -16.87 28.67 -51.52
C LEU A 15 -15.39 28.60 -51.09
N GLY A 16 -15.09 27.49 -50.44
CA GLY A 16 -13.75 26.90 -50.34
C GLY A 16 -13.89 25.42 -49.97
N VAL A 17 -14.36 24.59 -50.92
CA VAL A 17 -14.36 23.13 -50.80
C VAL A 17 -12.93 22.63 -50.80
N SER A 18 -12.39 22.36 -49.62
CA SER A 18 -11.25 21.48 -49.45
C SER A 18 -11.73 20.25 -48.68
N VAL A 19 -12.08 19.23 -49.45
CA VAL A 19 -12.37 17.88 -48.94
C VAL A 19 -11.02 17.26 -48.60
N CYS A 20 -10.53 17.49 -47.39
CA CYS A 20 -9.54 16.59 -46.80
C CYS A 20 -10.30 15.35 -46.38
N SER A 21 -10.26 14.33 -47.24
CA SER A 21 -10.60 12.95 -46.90
C SER A 21 -9.80 12.53 -45.67
N ALA A 22 -10.42 12.61 -44.49
CA ALA A 22 -9.94 11.90 -43.32
C ALA A 22 -10.17 10.40 -43.61
N GLN A 23 -9.17 9.76 -44.20
CA GLN A 23 -9.09 8.31 -44.21
C GLN A 23 -9.13 7.83 -42.77
N HIS A 24 -10.24 7.20 -42.41
CA HIS A 24 -10.29 6.20 -41.34
C HIS A 24 -9.25 5.12 -41.66
N ASN A 25 -8.00 5.33 -41.26
CA ASN A 25 -7.11 4.21 -41.02
C ASN A 25 -7.50 3.63 -39.66
N SER A 26 -8.34 2.60 -39.71
CA SER A 26 -8.45 1.63 -38.63
C SER A 26 -7.08 0.97 -38.47
N MET A 27 -6.20 1.56 -37.67
CA MET A 27 -5.12 0.80 -37.06
C MET A 27 -5.79 -0.10 -36.04
N ALA A 28 -6.09 -1.33 -36.45
CA ALA A 28 -6.39 -2.39 -35.51
C ALA A 28 -5.21 -2.47 -34.54
N ALA A 29 -5.45 -2.11 -33.28
CA ALA A 29 -4.50 -2.41 -32.22
C ALA A 29 -4.28 -3.93 -32.23
N GLU A 30 -3.05 -4.37 -32.42
CA GLU A 30 -2.73 -5.79 -32.22
C GLU A 30 -3.10 -6.13 -30.76
N PRO A 31 -3.93 -7.16 -30.52
CA PRO A 31 -4.29 -7.53 -29.17
C PRO A 31 -3.03 -7.97 -28.42
N ALA A 32 -2.90 -7.49 -27.17
CA ALA A 32 -1.84 -7.95 -26.29
C ALA A 32 -1.88 -9.48 -26.18
N GLY A 33 -0.73 -10.13 -26.33
CA GLY A 33 -0.67 -11.59 -26.40
C GLY A 33 0.73 -12.15 -26.27
N ILE A 34 0.80 -13.45 -26.00
CA ILE A 34 2.05 -14.21 -25.96
C ILE A 34 2.39 -14.62 -27.39
N ARG A 35 3.55 -14.18 -27.90
CA ARG A 35 4.10 -14.66 -29.18
C ARG A 35 5.28 -15.57 -28.90
N CYS A 36 5.18 -16.79 -29.38
CA CYS A 36 6.25 -17.77 -29.31
C CYS A 36 6.94 -17.87 -30.67
N LYS A 37 8.25 -17.72 -30.69
CA LYS A 37 9.10 -17.99 -31.86
C LYS A 37 10.35 -18.74 -31.40
N ASP A 38 10.70 -19.81 -32.12
CA ASP A 38 11.89 -20.62 -31.87
C ASP A 38 12.00 -21.13 -30.41
N GLY A 39 10.85 -21.48 -29.82
CA GLY A 39 10.77 -22.01 -28.46
C GLY A 39 10.85 -20.96 -27.35
N VAL A 40 11.02 -19.68 -27.69
CA VAL A 40 11.01 -18.56 -26.74
C VAL A 40 9.70 -17.80 -26.88
N CYS A 41 8.97 -17.70 -25.78
CA CYS A 41 7.70 -16.99 -25.72
C CYS A 41 7.89 -15.67 -25.01
N GLU A 42 7.62 -14.58 -25.72
CA GLU A 42 7.67 -13.23 -25.16
C GLU A 42 6.27 -12.61 -25.17
N PHE A 43 5.94 -11.91 -24.10
CA PHE A 43 4.72 -11.14 -24.01
C PHE A 43 4.91 -9.82 -24.75
N VAL A 44 4.09 -9.59 -25.80
CA VAL A 44 4.10 -8.33 -26.54
C VAL A 44 2.95 -7.47 -26.02
N PRO A 45 3.22 -6.39 -25.26
CA PRO A 45 2.19 -5.47 -24.81
C PRO A 45 1.69 -4.63 -26.00
N ALA A 46 0.39 -4.30 -26.00
CA ALA A 46 -0.18 -3.40 -26.99
C ALA A 46 0.49 -2.01 -26.91
N THR A 47 0.83 -1.43 -28.06
CA THR A 47 1.49 -0.12 -28.14
C THR A 47 0.54 1.00 -27.67
N ALA A 48 1.05 1.78 -26.71
CA ALA A 48 0.26 2.62 -25.82
C ALA A 48 -0.35 3.88 -26.47
N GLY A 49 -1.53 4.23 -25.97
CA GLY A 49 -2.14 5.53 -26.18
C GLY A 49 -3.16 5.88 -25.10
N VAL A 50 -2.79 5.86 -23.81
CA VAL A 50 -3.48 6.60 -22.74
C VAL A 50 -2.47 6.94 -21.63
N GLU A 51 -2.39 8.24 -21.33
CA GLU A 51 -2.01 8.92 -20.09
C GLU A 51 -1.15 8.18 -19.03
N ARG A 52 -0.01 8.79 -18.68
CA ARG A 52 0.82 8.45 -17.51
C ARG A 52 0.00 8.55 -16.22
N THR A 53 -0.77 7.51 -15.91
CA THR A 53 -0.96 7.15 -14.52
C THR A 53 0.37 6.56 -14.08
N SER A 54 0.98 7.17 -13.06
CA SER A 54 2.16 6.62 -12.38
C SER A 54 1.95 5.12 -12.22
N PHE A 55 2.88 4.30 -12.70
CA PHE A 55 2.97 2.92 -12.25
C PHE A 55 3.05 3.00 -10.72
N ALA A 56 1.94 2.79 -10.04
CA ALA A 56 1.98 2.45 -8.64
C ALA A 56 2.87 1.22 -8.61
N VAL A 57 4.04 1.34 -8.00
CA VAL A 57 4.85 0.19 -7.63
C VAL A 57 3.95 -0.60 -6.69
N ILE A 58 3.20 -1.55 -7.25
CA ILE A 58 2.53 -2.58 -6.47
C ILE A 58 3.66 -3.43 -5.92
N ASN A 59 4.13 -3.06 -4.73
CA ASN A 59 4.94 -3.94 -3.92
C ASN A 59 4.10 -5.21 -3.70
N PRO A 60 4.52 -6.40 -4.18
CA PRO A 60 3.78 -7.64 -3.93
C PRO A 60 3.76 -8.01 -2.43
N TYR A 61 4.55 -7.31 -1.62
CA TYR A 61 4.51 -7.30 -0.17
C TYR A 61 3.75 -6.08 0.39
N ASN A 62 2.80 -5.52 -0.35
CA ASN A 62 1.93 -4.47 0.17
C ASN A 62 0.99 -5.10 1.20
N ASN A 63 1.44 -5.08 2.45
CA ASN A 63 0.75 -5.64 3.59
C ASN A 63 -0.26 -4.62 4.12
N ALA A 64 -1.30 -4.38 3.33
CA ALA A 64 -2.41 -3.56 3.79
C ALA A 64 -3.05 -4.26 4.99
N VAL A 65 -2.64 -3.89 6.20
CA VAL A 65 -3.38 -4.19 7.41
C VAL A 65 -4.53 -3.19 7.43
N PRO A 66 -5.80 -3.63 7.30
CA PRO A 66 -6.90 -2.72 6.99
C PRO A 66 -7.09 -1.59 8.01
N ASP A 67 -6.80 -1.88 9.28
CA ASP A 67 -7.21 -1.05 10.41
C ASP A 67 -6.04 -0.27 11.02
N ILE A 68 -4.80 -0.58 10.65
CA ILE A 68 -3.58 -0.01 11.23
C ILE A 68 -2.51 0.17 10.16
N GLU A 69 -1.84 1.31 10.17
CA GLU A 69 -0.69 1.59 9.34
C GLU A 69 0.59 1.56 10.18
N GLY A 70 1.68 1.13 9.55
CA GLY A 70 3.02 1.17 10.13
C GLY A 70 4.00 1.89 9.20
N GLN A 71 4.82 2.77 9.76
CA GLN A 71 5.86 3.47 9.03
C GLN A 71 7.17 3.43 9.82
N TRP A 72 8.31 3.38 9.14
CA TRP A 72 9.58 3.57 9.82
C TRP A 72 9.64 4.98 10.42
N GLU A 73 10.07 5.09 11.68
CA GLU A 73 10.22 6.38 12.37
C GLU A 73 11.12 7.34 11.58
N ARG A 74 12.19 6.83 10.96
CA ARG A 74 13.11 7.61 10.11
C ARG A 74 12.44 8.22 8.86
N ASP A 75 11.32 7.67 8.43
CA ASP A 75 10.59 8.12 7.25
C ASP A 75 9.43 9.06 7.62
N VAL A 76 9.09 9.17 8.90
CA VAL A 76 8.08 10.12 9.41
C VAL A 76 8.72 11.49 9.61
N ARG A 77 8.32 12.47 8.77
CA ARG A 77 8.87 13.84 8.82
C ARG A 77 8.62 14.57 10.14
N GLN A 78 7.42 14.41 10.69
CA GLN A 78 7.01 15.02 11.95
C GLN A 78 6.03 14.09 12.67
N LEU A 79 6.40 13.66 13.86
CA LEU A 79 5.54 12.86 14.72
C LEU A 79 4.49 13.76 15.41
N GLY A 80 3.23 13.34 15.35
CA GLY A 80 2.15 13.94 16.14
C GLY A 80 2.20 13.53 17.61
N PRO A 81 1.13 13.78 18.39
CA PRO A 81 0.99 13.22 19.73
C PRO A 81 1.12 11.69 19.68
N HIS A 82 2.04 11.15 20.48
CA HIS A 82 2.32 9.72 20.48
C HIS A 82 2.74 9.23 21.86
N ASP A 83 2.52 7.94 22.08
CA ASP A 83 3.14 7.20 23.16
C ASP A 83 4.40 6.50 22.62
N ILE A 84 5.35 6.18 23.51
CA ILE A 84 6.57 5.46 23.16
C ILE A 84 6.60 4.15 23.93
N PHE A 85 6.88 3.05 23.24
CA PHE A 85 7.11 1.75 23.84
C PHE A 85 8.43 1.15 23.35
N ILE A 86 9.27 0.66 24.26
CA ILE A 86 10.53 0.00 23.92
C ILE A 86 10.31 -1.51 24.03
N ALA A 87 10.17 -2.16 22.87
CA ALA A 87 10.01 -3.62 22.77
C ALA A 87 11.37 -4.32 22.63
N GLY A 88 12.33 -3.64 21.99
CA GLY A 88 13.67 -4.15 21.75
C GLY A 88 14.41 -4.49 23.04
N GLN A 89 15.00 -5.68 23.08
CA GLN A 89 15.77 -6.18 24.23
C GLN A 89 17.29 -6.05 24.03
N SER A 90 17.72 -5.57 22.86
CA SER A 90 19.12 -5.40 22.49
C SER A 90 19.31 -4.36 21.39
N ASP A 91 20.49 -3.78 21.32
CA ASP A 91 20.86 -2.83 20.28
C ASP A 91 21.37 -3.54 19.02
N PRO A 92 21.12 -2.98 17.81
CA PRO A 92 20.42 -1.71 17.56
C PRO A 92 18.89 -1.84 17.61
N GLN A 93 18.24 -0.77 18.07
CA GLN A 93 16.79 -0.60 17.98
C GLN A 93 16.42 0.33 16.81
N THR A 94 15.30 0.03 16.16
CA THR A 94 14.70 0.89 15.11
C THR A 94 13.23 1.15 15.45
N GLY A 95 12.75 2.35 15.12
CA GLY A 95 11.39 2.78 15.43
C GLY A 95 10.39 2.44 14.33
N VAL A 96 9.25 1.91 14.72
CA VAL A 96 8.05 1.80 13.88
C VAL A 96 6.94 2.62 14.51
N VAL A 97 6.36 3.51 13.71
CA VAL A 97 5.25 4.37 14.11
C VAL A 97 3.96 3.72 13.63
N PHE A 98 3.12 3.38 14.59
CA PHE A 98 1.79 2.84 14.33
C PHE A 98 0.73 3.93 14.39
N THR A 99 -0.17 3.92 13.42
CA THR A 99 -1.35 4.78 13.37
C THR A 99 -2.58 3.92 13.11
N ALA A 100 -3.63 4.07 13.93
CA ALA A 100 -4.90 3.40 13.68
C ALA A 100 -5.76 4.23 12.72
N ASN A 101 -6.47 3.58 11.80
CA ASN A 101 -7.37 4.25 10.84
C ASN A 101 -8.71 4.64 11.47
N HIS A 102 -9.09 3.93 12.54
CA HIS A 102 -10.23 4.18 13.41
C HIS A 102 -9.91 3.60 14.80
N PRO A 103 -10.73 3.84 15.84
CA PRO A 103 -10.48 3.23 17.15
C PRO A 103 -10.48 1.70 17.06
N ILE A 104 -9.34 1.06 17.35
CA ILE A 104 -9.21 -0.41 17.38
C ILE A 104 -9.08 -0.91 18.81
N LYS A 105 -9.66 -2.08 19.10
CA LYS A 105 -9.69 -2.64 20.45
C LYS A 105 -8.58 -3.65 20.68
N ASN A 106 -8.17 -3.77 21.95
CA ASN A 106 -7.22 -4.78 22.42
C ASN A 106 -5.92 -4.80 21.60
N PHE A 107 -5.38 -3.62 21.28
CA PHE A 107 -4.13 -3.52 20.55
C PHE A 107 -2.98 -4.01 21.43
N LYS A 108 -2.10 -4.85 20.88
CA LYS A 108 -0.94 -5.40 21.59
C LYS A 108 0.31 -5.35 20.72
N VAL A 109 1.45 -5.15 21.39
CA VAL A 109 2.78 -5.42 20.82
C VAL A 109 3.24 -6.77 21.35
N LEU A 110 3.81 -7.58 20.46
CA LEU A 110 4.12 -8.99 20.70
C LEU A 110 5.61 -9.27 20.46
N SER A 111 6.17 -10.14 21.29
CA SER A 111 7.40 -10.89 21.00
C SER A 111 6.99 -12.23 20.40
N LEU A 112 7.60 -12.58 19.27
CA LEU A 112 7.37 -13.83 18.58
C LEU A 112 8.57 -14.74 18.73
N HIS A 113 8.34 -15.99 19.09
CA HIS A 113 9.35 -17.04 19.07
C HIS A 113 8.91 -18.11 18.09
N PHE A 114 9.70 -18.33 17.05
CA PHE A 114 9.41 -19.36 16.07
C PHE A 114 9.36 -20.74 16.72
N LYS A 115 8.31 -21.49 16.41
CA LYS A 115 8.09 -22.84 16.90
C LYS A 115 8.33 -23.86 15.80
N ASP A 116 7.58 -23.75 14.71
CA ASP A 116 7.58 -24.72 13.60
C ASP A 116 6.87 -24.14 12.37
N PHE A 117 6.76 -24.92 11.30
CA PHE A 117 5.84 -24.68 10.19
C PHE A 117 4.62 -25.59 10.28
N SER A 118 3.45 -25.06 9.94
CA SER A 118 2.22 -25.83 9.74
C SER A 118 1.56 -25.40 8.44
N ASN A 119 1.32 -26.36 7.52
CA ASN A 119 0.73 -26.09 6.21
C ASN A 119 1.44 -24.97 5.43
N GLY A 120 2.78 -24.92 5.52
CA GLY A 120 3.61 -23.91 4.86
C GLY A 120 3.57 -22.52 5.51
N LYS A 121 2.91 -22.36 6.66
CA LYS A 121 2.87 -21.10 7.42
C LYS A 121 3.70 -21.21 8.70
N PRO A 122 4.41 -20.15 9.12
CA PRO A 122 5.14 -20.15 10.36
C PRO A 122 4.17 -20.18 11.55
N VAL A 123 4.52 -20.95 12.57
CA VAL A 123 3.83 -21.02 13.85
C VAL A 123 4.73 -20.38 14.90
N PHE A 124 4.18 -19.41 15.64
CA PHE A 124 4.91 -18.70 16.68
C PHE A 124 4.34 -18.99 18.07
N LEU A 125 5.22 -19.05 19.06
CA LEU A 125 4.86 -18.78 20.45
C LEU A 125 4.81 -17.26 20.64
N VAL A 126 3.71 -16.77 21.22
CA VAL A 126 3.45 -15.34 21.36
C VAL A 126 3.59 -14.94 22.82
N LYS A 127 4.37 -13.88 23.07
CA LYS A 127 4.41 -13.19 24.37
C LYS A 127 3.96 -11.75 24.19
N GLU A 128 2.97 -11.33 24.97
CA GLU A 128 2.48 -9.95 24.98
C GLU A 128 3.47 -9.06 25.75
N LEU A 129 3.85 -7.94 25.14
CA LEU A 129 4.80 -6.98 25.71
C LEU A 129 4.13 -5.67 26.11
N TYR A 130 3.10 -5.27 25.37
CA TYR A 130 2.33 -4.05 25.58
C TYR A 130 0.87 -4.33 25.26
N THR A 131 -0.04 -3.66 25.98
CA THR A 131 -1.47 -3.70 25.72
C THR A 131 -2.06 -2.30 25.79
N LYS A 132 -3.03 -2.03 24.92
CA LYS A 132 -3.85 -0.82 24.91
C LYS A 132 -5.27 -1.22 24.59
N GLU A 133 -6.18 -0.99 25.54
CA GLU A 133 -7.59 -1.40 25.41
C GLU A 133 -8.27 -0.79 24.18
N VAL A 134 -8.01 0.49 23.93
CA VAL A 134 -8.45 1.20 22.72
C VAL A 134 -7.30 2.02 22.16
N PHE A 135 -6.90 1.74 20.94
CA PHE A 135 -5.90 2.50 20.22
C PHE A 135 -6.58 3.47 19.25
N HIS A 136 -6.47 4.76 19.55
CA HIS A 136 -7.17 5.83 18.84
C HIS A 136 -6.30 6.42 17.71
N PRO A 137 -6.92 6.85 16.59
CA PRO A 137 -6.22 7.51 15.49
C PRO A 137 -5.52 8.83 15.85
N ASP A 138 -6.00 9.53 16.88
CA ASP A 138 -5.51 10.85 17.29
C ASP A 138 -4.20 10.79 18.11
N ARG A 139 -3.77 9.57 18.49
CA ARG A 139 -2.58 9.37 19.29
C ARG A 139 -1.82 8.13 18.85
N GLN A 140 -0.74 8.37 18.11
CA GLN A 140 0.11 7.33 17.52
C GLN A 140 0.87 6.54 18.60
N LEU A 141 1.47 5.42 18.19
CA LEU A 141 2.39 4.64 19.04
C LEU A 141 3.70 4.44 18.31
N LEU A 142 4.78 5.01 18.84
CA LEU A 142 6.14 4.72 18.40
C LEU A 142 6.66 3.51 19.19
N VAL A 143 6.95 2.42 18.49
CA VAL A 143 7.55 1.22 19.07
C VAL A 143 8.99 1.10 18.63
N LYS A 144 9.92 0.99 19.58
CA LYS A 144 11.32 0.67 19.31
C LYS A 144 11.47 -0.84 19.33
N PHE A 145 11.66 -1.42 18.15
CA PHE A 145 11.89 -2.85 17.96
C PHE A 145 13.37 -3.14 17.73
N SER A 146 13.75 -4.38 17.97
CA SER A 146 15.01 -4.92 17.48
C SER A 146 14.69 -6.02 16.47
N PHE A 147 15.23 -5.93 15.25
CA PHE A 147 15.01 -6.92 14.19
C PHE A 147 16.26 -7.78 14.05
N PHE A 148 16.16 -9.08 14.35
CA PHE A 148 17.28 -10.01 14.27
C PHE A 148 16.95 -11.26 13.44
N GLY A 149 17.92 -11.67 12.63
CA GLY A 149 17.79 -12.86 11.79
C GLY A 149 16.77 -12.69 10.67
N SER A 150 16.36 -13.81 10.09
CA SER A 150 15.43 -13.86 8.96
C SER A 150 14.03 -14.36 9.36
N ILE A 151 13.82 -14.68 10.63
CA ILE A 151 12.54 -15.16 11.14
C ILE A 151 11.93 -14.05 12.00
N PRO A 152 10.67 -13.64 11.75
CA PRO A 152 10.04 -12.57 12.51
C PRO A 152 10.03 -12.87 14.01
N ASN A 153 10.43 -11.87 14.78
CA ASN A 153 10.50 -11.90 16.24
C ASN A 153 9.63 -10.79 16.89
N ASN A 154 9.05 -9.91 16.07
CA ASN A 154 8.15 -8.84 16.51
C ASN A 154 6.77 -9.06 15.90
N GLY A 155 5.73 -8.65 16.61
CA GLY A 155 4.36 -8.73 16.12
C GLY A 155 3.44 -7.71 16.74
N ILE A 156 2.24 -7.63 16.17
CA ILE A 156 1.10 -6.92 16.76
C ILE A 156 -0.15 -7.80 16.71
N SER A 157 -1.10 -7.54 17.60
CA SER A 157 -2.44 -8.07 17.47
C SER A 157 -3.49 -7.04 17.87
N TYR A 158 -4.69 -7.17 17.33
CA TYR A 158 -5.82 -6.33 17.70
C TYR A 158 -7.15 -7.05 17.35
N THR A 159 -8.25 -6.56 17.92
CA THR A 159 -9.60 -7.01 17.55
C THR A 159 -10.14 -6.13 16.42
N ASP A 160 -10.45 -6.74 15.29
CA ASP A 160 -10.98 -6.06 14.11
C ASP A 160 -12.47 -5.68 14.27
N PRO A 161 -13.05 -4.90 13.33
CA PRO A 161 -14.46 -4.50 13.39
C PRO A 161 -15.47 -5.66 13.38
N THR A 162 -15.07 -6.85 12.92
CA THR A 162 -15.90 -8.06 12.94
C THR A 162 -15.85 -8.81 14.28
N GLY A 163 -14.99 -8.36 15.20
CA GLY A 163 -14.74 -9.02 16.49
C GLY A 163 -13.68 -10.11 16.44
N LYS A 164 -13.02 -10.33 15.29
CA LYS A 164 -11.94 -11.30 15.14
C LYS A 164 -10.63 -10.70 15.66
N THR A 165 -9.88 -11.46 16.46
CA THR A 165 -8.50 -11.08 16.78
C THR A 165 -7.58 -11.43 15.61
N ARG A 166 -6.84 -10.45 15.11
CA ARG A 166 -5.85 -10.62 14.05
C ARG A 166 -4.44 -10.52 14.62
N TYR A 167 -3.54 -11.32 14.08
CA TYR A 167 -2.14 -11.38 14.48
C TYR A 167 -1.27 -11.12 13.26
N TYR A 168 -0.33 -10.19 13.38
CA TYR A 168 0.60 -9.85 12.32
C TYR A 168 2.02 -9.92 12.85
N ALA A 169 2.87 -10.64 12.14
CA ALA A 169 4.32 -10.50 12.29
C ALA A 169 4.73 -9.16 11.69
N VAL A 170 5.58 -8.42 12.39
CA VAL A 170 6.18 -7.17 11.93
C VAL A 170 7.64 -7.45 11.61
N ASP A 171 8.04 -7.27 10.37
CA ASP A 171 9.40 -7.56 9.92
C ASP A 171 9.93 -6.49 8.96
N MET A 172 11.21 -6.55 8.63
CA MET A 172 11.82 -5.77 7.57
C MET A 172 12.07 -6.65 6.36
N SER A 173 11.61 -6.21 5.20
CA SER A 173 11.92 -6.84 3.92
C SER A 173 13.43 -6.88 3.70
N GLY A 174 13.97 -8.08 3.53
CA GLY A 174 15.37 -8.27 3.14
C GLY A 174 15.68 -7.81 1.71
N MET A 175 14.65 -7.54 0.89
CA MET A 175 14.82 -7.11 -0.50
C MET A 175 15.08 -5.60 -0.61
N ASP A 176 14.31 -4.79 0.13
CA ASP A 176 14.29 -3.33 -0.03
C ASP A 176 14.24 -2.56 1.31
N GLY A 177 14.24 -3.25 2.45
CA GLY A 177 14.16 -2.64 3.77
C GLY A 177 12.79 -2.05 4.11
N SER A 178 11.75 -2.33 3.31
CA SER A 178 10.38 -1.91 3.61
C SER A 178 9.82 -2.64 4.84
N LEU A 179 8.88 -2.00 5.53
CA LEU A 179 8.19 -2.62 6.67
C LEU A 179 7.19 -3.66 6.16
N LEU A 180 7.24 -4.85 6.76
CA LEU A 180 6.40 -5.98 6.41
C LEU A 180 5.41 -6.36 7.52
N PHE A 181 4.16 -6.64 7.13
CA PHE A 181 3.12 -7.22 7.99
C PHE A 181 2.61 -8.54 7.42
N THR A 182 2.79 -9.64 8.14
CA THR A 182 2.34 -10.95 7.67
C THR A 182 1.36 -11.56 8.66
N GLU A 183 0.10 -11.80 8.25
CA GLU A 183 -0.89 -12.50 9.09
C GLU A 183 -0.46 -13.97 9.30
N PHE A 184 -0.52 -14.47 10.54
CA PHE A 184 -0.12 -15.83 10.91
C PHE A 184 -1.16 -16.55 11.77
#